data_AF-A0A8S3H0R9-F1
#
_entry.id   AF-A0A8S3H0R9-F1
#
_cell.length_a   1.000
_cell.length_b   1.000
_cell.length_c   1.000
_cell.angle_alpha   90.00
_cell.angle_beta   90.00
_cell.angle_gamma   90.00
#
_symmetry.space_group_name_H-M   'P 1'
#
loop_
_entity.id
_entity.type
_entity.pdbx_description
1 polymer ?
#
loop_
_entity_poly.entity_id
_entity_poly.type
_entity_poly.pdbx_seq_one_letter_code
_entity_poly.pdbx_strand_id
1 'polypeptide(L)'
;MPILGNNQIRSSHVLEQQHINLLVAQIRTAPMDPILFWNQVMLHACGNDYDPSIASVPDQDGPGATARAFGIIHGAMHDSMIVFNPVYKSIFKHKNIPVMKNTPVRPAIDAAITEAAFLTLSHLYPKQQNILTAVRNKYLIRIPSDIIKQSAINKGIYIGRLIADSILKDRVNDGSQINQS
;
A
#
# COMPACT_ATOMS: atom_id res chain seq x y z
N MET A 1 -27.16 17.34 -22.02
CA MET A 1 -26.00 16.55 -21.55
C MET A 1 -24.75 17.17 -22.14
N PRO A 2 -23.85 17.80 -21.36
CA PRO A 2 -22.57 18.25 -21.89
C PRO A 2 -21.60 17.07 -21.92
N ILE A 3 -21.12 16.76 -23.12
CA ILE A 3 -20.02 15.85 -23.40
C ILE A 3 -18.75 16.52 -22.87
N LEU A 4 -18.10 15.94 -21.86
CA LEU A 4 -16.84 16.44 -21.33
C LEU A 4 -15.79 16.47 -22.46
N GLY A 5 -15.33 17.67 -22.80
CA GLY A 5 -14.43 17.90 -23.92
C GLY A 5 -13.03 17.33 -23.67
N ASN A 6 -12.40 16.83 -24.75
CA ASN A 6 -11.06 16.24 -24.83
C ASN A 6 -9.96 16.97 -24.04
N ASN A 7 -10.12 18.27 -23.77
CA ASN A 7 -9.17 19.06 -22.98
C ASN A 7 -9.22 18.78 -21.46
N GLN A 8 -10.40 18.50 -20.89
CA GLN A 8 -10.52 18.19 -19.45
C GLN A 8 -9.84 16.85 -19.11
N ILE A 9 -9.97 15.85 -19.99
CA ILE A 9 -9.34 14.53 -19.83
C ILE A 9 -7.81 14.62 -19.97
N ARG A 10 -7.30 15.47 -20.86
CA ARG A 10 -5.85 15.72 -20.98
C ARG A 10 -5.29 16.42 -19.74
N SER A 11 -6.03 17.37 -19.16
CA SER A 11 -5.60 18.07 -17.95
C SER A 11 -5.57 17.16 -16.71
N SER A 12 -6.57 16.30 -16.51
CA SER A 12 -6.57 15.34 -15.38
C SER A 12 -5.43 14.33 -15.49
N HIS A 13 -5.16 13.81 -16.69
CA HIS A 13 -4.03 12.89 -16.92
C HIS A 13 -2.67 13.57 -16.67
N VAL A 14 -2.51 14.85 -17.03
CA VAL A 14 -1.26 15.59 -16.77
C VAL A 14 -1.04 15.80 -15.27
N LEU A 15 -2.10 16.09 -14.51
CA LEU A 15 -2.04 16.25 -13.05
C LEU A 15 -1.74 14.91 -12.35
N GLU A 16 -2.41 13.82 -12.74
CA GLU A 16 -2.12 12.48 -12.25
C GLU A 16 -0.65 12.10 -12.51
N GLN A 17 -0.15 12.37 -13.71
CA GLN A 17 1.23 12.10 -14.07
C GLN A 17 2.24 12.97 -13.30
N GLN A 18 1.90 14.23 -13.03
CA GLN A 18 2.70 15.13 -12.18
C GLN A 18 2.76 14.63 -10.74
N HIS A 19 1.63 14.21 -10.16
CA HIS A 19 1.58 13.61 -8.83
C HIS A 19 2.40 12.32 -8.76
N ILE A 20 2.29 11.44 -9.76
CA ILE A 20 3.14 10.27 -9.90
C ILE A 20 4.61 10.68 -9.94
N ASN A 21 4.97 11.70 -10.71
CA ASN A 21 6.37 12.13 -10.83
C ASN A 21 6.91 12.74 -9.54
N LEU A 22 6.11 13.53 -8.81
CA LEU A 22 6.47 14.11 -7.52
C LEU A 22 6.66 13.05 -6.44
N LEU A 23 5.69 12.14 -6.32
CA LEU A 23 5.80 10.96 -5.45
C LEU A 23 7.09 10.22 -5.78
N VAL A 24 7.32 9.92 -7.06
CA VAL A 24 8.47 9.13 -7.53
C VAL A 24 9.81 9.82 -7.36
N ALA A 25 9.86 11.15 -7.46
CA ALA A 25 11.05 11.91 -7.14
C ALA A 25 11.39 11.80 -5.65
N GLN A 26 10.39 11.85 -4.77
CA GLN A 26 10.56 11.60 -3.34
C GLN A 26 10.93 10.13 -3.04
N ILE A 27 10.42 9.16 -3.83
CA ILE A 27 10.83 7.74 -3.75
C ILE A 27 12.35 7.61 -3.86
N ARG A 28 13.00 8.33 -4.78
CA ARG A 28 14.45 8.21 -5.02
C ARG A 28 15.32 8.64 -3.84
N THR A 29 14.84 9.55 -2.99
CA THR A 29 15.57 10.07 -1.83
C THR A 29 15.09 9.48 -0.50
N ALA A 30 13.92 8.85 -0.49
CA ALA A 30 13.37 8.17 0.69
C ALA A 30 14.29 7.02 1.14
N PRO A 31 14.37 6.76 2.47
CA PRO A 31 15.10 5.61 3.01
C PRO A 31 14.69 4.32 2.30
N MET A 32 15.63 3.39 2.06
CA MET A 32 15.34 2.00 1.64
C MET A 32 14.60 1.20 2.73
N ASP A 33 14.02 1.88 3.72
CA ASP A 33 13.17 1.30 4.73
C ASP A 33 11.74 1.25 4.18
N PRO A 34 11.18 0.05 3.94
CA PRO A 34 9.85 -0.10 3.38
C PRO A 34 8.77 0.45 4.31
N ILE A 35 8.97 0.48 5.63
CA ILE A 35 7.96 0.97 6.58
C ILE A 35 7.82 2.49 6.45
N LEU A 36 8.93 3.22 6.52
CA LEU A 36 8.91 4.68 6.37
C LEU A 36 8.43 5.10 4.98
N PHE A 37 8.85 4.36 3.96
CA PHE A 37 8.42 4.58 2.59
C PHE A 37 6.89 4.49 2.44
N TRP A 38 6.29 3.37 2.85
CA TRP A 38 4.85 3.16 2.68
C TRP A 38 4.02 4.02 3.63
N ASN A 39 4.56 4.44 4.78
CA ASN A 39 3.94 5.48 5.61
C ASN A 39 3.82 6.81 4.85
N GLN A 40 4.87 7.24 4.13
CA GLN A 40 4.79 8.45 3.32
C GLN A 40 3.77 8.31 2.18
N VAL A 41 3.75 7.17 1.48
CA VAL A 41 2.75 6.90 0.43
C VAL A 41 1.33 6.95 0.98
N MET A 42 1.11 6.39 2.17
CA MET A 42 -0.18 6.42 2.87
C MET A 42 -0.61 7.86 3.20
N LEU A 43 0.29 8.71 3.71
CA LEU A 43 -0.01 10.12 3.97
C LEU A 43 -0.37 10.88 2.70
N HIS A 44 0.32 10.59 1.58
CA HIS A 44 0.00 11.17 0.29
C HIS A 44 -1.35 10.67 -0.24
N ALA A 45 -1.66 9.38 -0.08
CA ALA A 45 -2.95 8.84 -0.45
C ALA A 45 -4.09 9.52 0.32
N CYS A 46 -3.91 9.75 1.62
CA CYS A 46 -4.86 10.52 2.42
C CYS A 46 -5.04 11.95 1.88
N GLY A 47 -3.95 12.67 1.55
CA GLY A 47 -4.06 14.02 0.98
C GLY A 47 -4.78 14.05 -0.36
N ASN A 48 -4.44 13.12 -1.26
CA ASN A 48 -5.06 12.96 -2.57
C ASN A 48 -6.56 12.61 -2.50
N ASP A 49 -7.00 11.98 -1.41
CA ASP A 49 -8.39 11.60 -1.21
C ASP A 49 -9.33 12.82 -1.05
N TYR A 50 -8.74 13.97 -0.70
CA TYR A 50 -9.44 15.26 -0.62
C TYR A 50 -9.09 16.21 -1.77
N ASP A 51 -8.34 15.74 -2.79
CA ASP A 51 -8.10 16.49 -4.02
C ASP A 51 -9.19 16.14 -5.05
N PRO A 52 -10.07 17.10 -5.43
CA PRO A 52 -11.15 16.85 -6.39
C PRO A 52 -10.67 16.43 -7.78
N SER A 53 -9.39 16.67 -8.13
CA SER A 53 -8.81 16.23 -9.39
C SER A 53 -8.45 14.74 -9.41
N ILE A 54 -8.38 14.10 -8.23
CA ILE A 54 -8.09 12.68 -8.04
C ILE A 54 -9.32 11.92 -7.54
N ALA A 55 -9.99 12.44 -6.52
CA ALA A 55 -11.17 11.85 -5.90
C ALA A 55 -12.30 12.88 -5.84
N SER A 56 -13.37 12.68 -6.61
CA SER A 56 -14.55 13.56 -6.59
C SER A 56 -15.31 13.52 -5.26
N VAL A 57 -15.16 12.42 -4.52
CA VAL A 57 -15.62 12.21 -3.14
C VAL A 57 -14.53 11.37 -2.46
N PRO A 58 -14.12 11.66 -1.22
CA PRO A 58 -13.11 10.85 -0.52
C PRO A 58 -13.54 9.39 -0.35
N ASP A 59 -12.61 8.46 -0.52
CA ASP A 59 -12.82 7.03 -0.21
C ASP A 59 -12.82 6.78 1.31
N GLN A 60 -12.04 7.54 2.08
CA GLN A 60 -11.91 7.47 3.54
C GLN A 60 -12.29 8.81 4.20
N ASP A 61 -13.54 9.21 4.01
CA ASP A 61 -14.06 10.51 4.45
C ASP A 61 -14.05 10.68 5.98
N GLY A 62 -13.44 11.78 6.41
CA GLY A 62 -13.33 12.17 7.80
C GLY A 62 -12.23 11.46 8.60
N PRO A 63 -11.93 11.97 9.81
CA PRO A 63 -10.82 11.51 10.62
C PRO A 63 -10.98 10.06 11.10
N GLY A 64 -12.21 9.59 11.34
CA GLY A 64 -12.49 8.23 11.79
C GLY A 64 -12.15 7.18 10.74
N ALA A 65 -12.65 7.35 9.51
CA ALA A 65 -12.38 6.46 8.39
C ALA A 65 -10.88 6.46 8.03
N THR A 66 -10.27 7.65 7.97
CA THR A 66 -8.82 7.78 7.71
C THR A 66 -7.98 7.07 8.78
N ALA A 67 -8.27 7.27 10.07
CA ALA A 67 -7.52 6.62 11.15
C ALA A 67 -7.64 5.09 11.10
N ARG A 68 -8.85 4.59 10.79
CA ARG A 68 -9.10 3.17 10.57
C ARG A 68 -8.26 2.62 9.42
N ALA A 69 -8.27 3.31 8.27
CA ALA A 69 -7.47 2.92 7.11
C ALA A 69 -5.99 2.80 7.47
N PHE A 70 -5.46 3.78 8.22
CA PHE A 70 -4.05 3.78 8.65
C PHE A 70 -3.73 2.59 9.55
N GLY A 71 -4.63 2.25 10.48
CA GLY A 71 -4.46 1.07 11.35
C GLY A 71 -4.41 -0.24 10.57
N ILE A 72 -5.25 -0.39 9.53
CA ILE A 72 -5.25 -1.57 8.64
C ILE A 72 -3.93 -1.67 7.87
N ILE A 73 -3.50 -0.56 7.25
CA ILE A 73 -2.29 -0.51 6.42
C ILE A 73 -1.04 -0.79 7.26
N HIS A 74 -0.87 -0.10 8.39
CA HIS A 74 0.28 -0.31 9.28
C HIS A 74 0.28 -1.70 9.89
N GLY A 75 -0.87 -2.24 10.28
CA GLY A 75 -0.94 -3.61 10.79
C GLY A 75 -0.57 -4.65 9.74
N ALA A 76 -0.92 -4.43 8.46
CA ALA A 76 -0.49 -5.30 7.36
C ALA A 76 1.03 -5.23 7.10
N MET A 77 1.60 -4.03 7.16
CA MET A 77 3.05 -3.83 7.06
C MET A 77 3.80 -4.51 8.21
N HIS A 78 3.31 -4.31 9.45
CA HIS A 78 3.88 -4.93 10.64
C HIS A 78 3.86 -6.46 10.54
N ASP A 79 2.70 -7.06 10.26
CA ASP A 79 2.58 -8.52 10.23
C ASP A 79 3.40 -9.14 9.10
N SER A 80 3.60 -8.41 8.00
CA SER A 80 4.51 -8.82 6.91
C SER A 80 5.97 -8.86 7.35
N MET A 81 6.40 -7.96 8.23
CA MET A 81 7.75 -8.00 8.80
C MET A 81 7.92 -9.16 9.80
N ILE A 82 6.92 -9.35 10.68
CA ILE A 82 7.01 -10.33 11.78
C ILE A 82 7.08 -11.78 11.30
N VAL A 83 6.48 -12.11 10.16
CA VAL A 83 6.59 -13.46 9.57
C VAL A 83 8.04 -13.91 9.36
N PHE A 84 8.96 -12.96 9.12
CA PHE A 84 10.40 -13.21 8.93
C PHE A 84 11.22 -13.01 10.20
N ASN A 85 10.67 -12.33 11.20
CA ASN A 85 11.32 -12.09 12.50
C ASN A 85 10.33 -12.34 13.65
N PRO A 86 10.02 -13.62 13.97
CA PRO A 86 8.95 -13.98 14.90
C PRO A 86 9.35 -13.82 16.39
N VAL A 87 10.24 -12.87 16.70
CA VAL A 87 10.51 -12.46 18.09
C VAL A 87 9.26 -11.79 18.68
N TYR A 88 8.48 -11.12 17.84
CA TYR A 88 7.20 -10.50 18.21
C TYR A 88 6.02 -11.29 17.64
N LYS A 89 4.81 -11.03 18.15
CA LYS A 89 3.57 -11.65 17.68
C LYS A 89 2.91 -10.75 16.64
N SER A 90 2.31 -11.34 15.61
CA SER A 90 1.44 -10.63 14.68
C SER A 90 0.29 -9.95 15.43
N ILE A 91 -0.05 -8.75 14.99
CA ILE A 91 -1.20 -7.97 15.50
C ILE A 91 -2.50 -8.68 15.11
N PHE A 92 -2.57 -9.20 13.89
CA PHE A 92 -3.70 -9.95 13.39
C PHE A 92 -3.46 -11.46 13.45
N LYS A 93 -4.54 -12.20 13.69
CA LYS A 93 -4.50 -13.67 13.73
C LYS A 93 -4.64 -14.22 12.32
N HIS A 94 -3.52 -14.51 11.69
CA HIS A 94 -3.52 -15.16 10.38
C HIS A 94 -3.68 -16.67 10.48
N LYS A 95 -4.58 -17.24 9.68
CA LYS A 95 -4.64 -18.69 9.44
C LYS A 95 -3.76 -19.00 8.23
N ASN A 96 -2.93 -20.03 8.34
CA ASN A 96 -2.15 -20.61 7.23
C ASN A 96 -1.07 -19.71 6.60
N ILE A 97 -0.55 -18.71 7.33
CA ILE A 97 0.63 -17.94 6.86
C ILE A 97 1.89 -18.60 7.40
N PRO A 98 2.81 -19.07 6.52
CA PRO A 98 4.00 -19.79 6.95
C PRO A 98 4.98 -18.85 7.67
N VAL A 99 5.48 -19.27 8.84
CA VAL A 99 6.55 -18.55 9.53
C VAL A 99 7.89 -18.87 8.87
N MET A 100 8.68 -17.84 8.58
CA MET A 100 9.82 -17.88 7.68
C MET A 100 11.15 -17.75 8.43
N LYS A 101 11.34 -18.55 9.50
CA LYS A 101 12.45 -18.44 10.47
C LYS A 101 13.87 -18.49 9.88
N ASN A 102 14.06 -19.09 8.70
CA ASN A 102 15.39 -19.37 8.12
C ASN A 102 15.60 -18.77 6.71
N THR A 103 14.78 -17.78 6.30
CA THR A 103 14.83 -17.23 4.93
C THR A 103 15.02 -15.71 4.79
N PRO A 104 15.33 -14.90 5.82
CA PRO A 104 15.28 -13.45 5.60
C PRO A 104 16.53 -12.98 4.84
N VAL A 105 16.49 -13.05 3.52
CA VAL A 105 17.21 -12.06 2.74
C VAL A 105 16.33 -10.81 2.73
N ARG A 106 16.91 -9.67 3.09
CA ARG A 106 16.25 -8.35 3.15
C ARG A 106 15.28 -8.08 1.97
N PRO A 107 15.59 -8.46 0.71
CA PRO A 107 14.65 -8.35 -0.42
C PRO A 107 13.27 -8.99 -0.22
N ALA A 108 13.17 -10.13 0.47
CA ALA A 108 11.88 -10.77 0.74
C ALA A 108 11.03 -9.97 1.72
N ILE A 109 11.66 -9.41 2.76
CA ILE A 109 10.99 -8.59 3.78
C ILE A 109 10.46 -7.31 3.12
N ASP A 110 11.33 -6.62 2.37
CA ASP A 110 10.97 -5.36 1.70
C ASP A 110 9.84 -5.57 0.69
N ALA A 111 9.88 -6.67 -0.08
CA ALA A 111 8.83 -7.02 -1.03
C ALA A 111 7.52 -7.43 -0.35
N ALA A 112 7.56 -8.11 0.80
CA ALA A 112 6.36 -8.49 1.55
C ALA A 112 5.65 -7.26 2.14
N ILE A 113 6.40 -6.38 2.81
CA ILE A 113 5.85 -5.12 3.34
C ILE A 113 5.26 -4.29 2.20
N THR A 114 5.96 -4.23 1.07
CA THR A 114 5.51 -3.49 -0.11
C THR A 114 4.20 -4.03 -0.67
N GLU A 115 4.09 -5.33 -0.88
CA GLU A 115 2.86 -5.91 -1.42
C GLU A 115 1.69 -5.73 -0.46
N ALA A 116 1.92 -5.91 0.85
CA ALA A 116 0.87 -5.78 1.85
C ALA A 116 0.35 -4.34 1.96
N ALA A 117 1.26 -3.36 1.99
CA ALA A 117 0.92 -1.94 1.98
C ALA A 117 0.16 -1.56 0.71
N PHE A 118 0.67 -1.95 -0.46
CA PHE A 118 0.04 -1.67 -1.74
C PHE A 118 -1.39 -2.22 -1.79
N LEU A 119 -1.61 -3.50 -1.48
CA LEU A 119 -2.93 -4.11 -1.61
C LEU A 119 -3.95 -3.51 -0.63
N THR A 120 -3.54 -3.22 0.60
CA THR A 120 -4.43 -2.57 1.58
C THR A 120 -4.75 -1.12 1.17
N LEU A 121 -3.76 -0.34 0.74
CA LEU A 121 -3.97 1.00 0.19
C LEU A 121 -4.90 0.98 -1.04
N SER A 122 -4.63 0.09 -1.99
CA SER A 122 -5.43 -0.08 -3.20
C SER A 122 -6.88 -0.45 -2.90
N HIS A 123 -7.11 -1.26 -1.87
CA HIS A 123 -8.45 -1.61 -1.44
C HIS A 123 -9.18 -0.45 -0.75
N LEU A 124 -8.47 0.34 0.06
CA LEU A 124 -9.06 1.43 0.86
C LEU A 124 -9.19 2.74 0.08
N TYR A 125 -8.36 2.95 -0.94
CA TYR A 125 -8.33 4.13 -1.82
C TYR A 125 -8.42 3.72 -3.29
N PRO A 126 -9.50 3.04 -3.73
CA PRO A 126 -9.62 2.49 -5.08
C PRO A 126 -9.50 3.54 -6.18
N LYS A 127 -9.85 4.81 -5.92
CA LYS A 127 -9.70 5.90 -6.92
C LYS A 127 -8.23 6.19 -7.27
N GLN A 128 -7.29 5.74 -6.45
CA GLN A 128 -5.85 5.99 -6.60
C GLN A 128 -5.08 4.76 -7.12
N GLN A 129 -5.78 3.73 -7.61
CA GLN A 129 -5.19 2.45 -8.01
C GLN A 129 -4.01 2.59 -8.99
N ASN A 130 -4.12 3.48 -9.98
CA ASN A 130 -3.08 3.70 -10.99
C ASN A 130 -1.81 4.28 -10.37
N ILE A 131 -1.97 5.32 -9.55
CA ILE A 131 -0.88 5.98 -8.81
C ILE A 131 -0.18 4.95 -7.92
N LEU A 132 -0.95 4.20 -7.12
CA LEU A 132 -0.43 3.19 -6.19
C LEU A 132 0.29 2.05 -6.92
N THR A 133 -0.24 1.59 -8.05
CA THR A 133 0.39 0.56 -8.89
C THR A 133 1.74 1.04 -9.43
N ALA A 134 1.82 2.30 -9.89
CA ALA A 134 3.07 2.88 -10.37
C ALA A 134 4.11 3.01 -9.25
N VAL A 135 3.69 3.45 -8.05
CA VAL A 135 4.55 3.54 -6.85
C VAL A 135 5.08 2.18 -6.44
N ARG A 136 4.22 1.16 -6.37
CA ARG A 136 4.59 -0.23 -6.06
C ARG A 136 5.63 -0.77 -7.03
N ASN A 137 5.37 -0.66 -8.33
CA ASN A 137 6.28 -1.18 -9.36
C ASN A 137 7.65 -0.50 -9.30
N LYS A 138 7.67 0.83 -9.07
CA LYS A 138 8.92 1.58 -8.92
C LYS A 138 9.68 1.20 -7.65
N TYR A 139 9.01 0.92 -6.54
CA TYR A 139 9.68 0.42 -5.33
C TYR A 139 10.29 -0.96 -5.56
N LEU A 140 9.54 -1.91 -6.13
CA LEU A 140 10.02 -3.28 -6.35
C LEU A 140 11.25 -3.33 -7.27
N ILE A 141 11.34 -2.46 -8.28
CA ILE A 141 12.52 -2.37 -9.17
C ILE A 141 13.77 -1.85 -8.44
N ARG A 142 13.61 -1.09 -7.34
CA ARG A 142 14.76 -0.62 -6.53
C ARG A 142 15.34 -1.72 -5.65
N ILE A 143 14.59 -2.79 -5.38
CA ILE A 143 15.10 -3.93 -4.61
C ILE A 143 16.12 -4.65 -5.50
N PRO A 144 17.39 -4.82 -5.08
CA PRO A 144 18.40 -5.45 -5.91
C PRO A 144 17.97 -6.86 -6.37
N SER A 145 17.99 -7.11 -7.68
CA SER A 145 17.46 -8.33 -8.31
C SER A 145 18.56 -9.09 -9.07
N ASP A 146 19.28 -9.96 -8.38
CA ASP A 146 19.96 -11.12 -9.00
C ASP A 146 19.05 -12.36 -8.92
N ILE A 147 19.41 -13.48 -9.56
CA ILE A 147 18.53 -14.67 -9.65
C ILE A 147 18.06 -15.14 -8.25
N ILE A 148 18.97 -15.17 -7.28
CA ILE A 148 18.68 -15.60 -5.91
C ILE A 148 17.74 -14.58 -5.24
N LYS A 149 18.03 -13.27 -5.36
CA LYS A 149 17.19 -12.21 -4.80
C LYS A 149 15.82 -12.09 -5.48
N GLN A 150 15.70 -12.35 -6.78
CA GLN A 150 14.41 -12.32 -7.48
C GLN A 150 13.45 -13.39 -6.95
N SER A 151 13.95 -14.60 -6.66
CA SER A 151 13.15 -15.63 -6.00
C SER A 151 12.64 -15.19 -4.63
N ALA A 152 13.47 -14.44 -3.89
CA ALA A 152 13.13 -13.88 -2.60
C ALA A 152 12.10 -12.74 -2.71
N ILE A 153 12.24 -11.85 -3.69
CA ILE A 153 11.25 -10.79 -4.00
C ILE A 153 9.89 -11.43 -4.29
N ASN A 154 9.84 -12.44 -5.16
CA ASN A 154 8.59 -13.13 -5.51
C ASN A 154 7.96 -13.80 -4.27
N LYS A 155 8.78 -14.41 -3.41
CA LYS A 155 8.31 -15.00 -2.15
C LYS A 155 7.78 -13.94 -1.18
N GLY A 156 8.43 -12.79 -1.10
CA GLY A 156 7.96 -11.64 -0.33
C GLY A 156 6.60 -11.15 -0.83
N ILE A 157 6.47 -10.90 -2.13
CA ILE A 157 5.19 -10.53 -2.77
C ILE A 157 4.09 -11.53 -2.41
N TYR A 158 4.35 -12.82 -2.55
CA TYR A 158 3.37 -13.85 -2.20
C TYR A 158 2.92 -13.75 -0.73
N ILE A 159 3.85 -13.60 0.21
CA ILE A 159 3.54 -13.47 1.64
C ILE A 159 2.75 -12.19 1.93
N GLY A 160 3.19 -11.05 1.41
CA GLY A 160 2.51 -9.77 1.61
C GLY A 160 1.06 -9.80 1.12
N ARG A 161 0.80 -10.49 0.00
CA ARG A 161 -0.55 -10.73 -0.50
C ARG A 161 -1.41 -11.54 0.48
N LEU A 162 -0.90 -12.67 0.97
CA LEU A 162 -1.64 -13.48 1.95
C LEU A 162 -2.02 -12.68 3.19
N ILE A 163 -1.13 -11.80 3.65
CA ILE A 163 -1.35 -10.96 4.83
C ILE A 163 -2.40 -9.89 4.54
N ALA A 164 -2.27 -9.15 3.45
CA ALA A 164 -3.26 -8.16 3.05
C ALA A 164 -4.65 -8.79 2.88
N ASP A 165 -4.75 -9.91 2.16
CA ASP A 165 -6.00 -10.62 1.94
C ASP A 165 -6.62 -11.08 3.26
N SER A 166 -5.81 -11.61 4.18
CA SER A 166 -6.26 -12.03 5.51
C SER A 166 -6.82 -10.84 6.32
N ILE A 167 -6.12 -9.71 6.33
CA ILE A 167 -6.53 -8.54 7.11
C ILE A 167 -7.76 -7.93 6.50
N LEU A 168 -7.78 -7.68 5.19
CA LEU A 168 -8.93 -7.09 4.51
C LEU A 168 -10.18 -7.96 4.73
N LYS A 169 -10.06 -9.28 4.60
CA LYS A 169 -11.17 -10.20 4.89
C LYS A 169 -11.69 -10.07 6.33
N ASP A 170 -10.79 -9.98 7.31
CA ASP A 170 -11.17 -9.84 8.71
C ASP A 170 -11.74 -8.45 9.05
N ARG A 171 -11.38 -7.41 8.28
CA ARG A 171 -11.79 -6.02 8.50
C ARG A 171 -12.99 -5.60 7.65
N VAL A 172 -13.49 -6.42 6.73
CA VAL A 172 -14.71 -6.11 5.94
C VAL A 172 -15.96 -5.97 6.84
N ASN A 173 -16.02 -6.65 8.00
CA ASN A 173 -17.21 -6.67 8.88
C ASN A 173 -16.89 -6.48 10.38
N ASP A 174 -15.81 -5.78 10.73
CA ASP A 174 -15.40 -5.58 12.13
C ASP A 174 -16.16 -4.48 12.91
N GLY A 175 -17.22 -3.91 12.34
CA GLY A 175 -18.07 -2.91 12.99
C GLY A 175 -17.48 -1.50 13.07
N SER A 176 -16.24 -1.30 12.63
CA SER A 176 -15.59 0.02 12.61
C SER A 176 -15.81 0.81 11.31
N GLN A 177 -16.61 0.29 10.38
CA GLN A 177 -17.00 0.93 9.11
C GLN A 177 -18.11 1.99 9.31
N ILE A 178 -18.71 2.06 10.49
CA ILE A 178 -19.90 2.86 10.75
C ILE A 178 -19.46 4.27 11.13
N ASN A 179 -19.71 5.25 10.25
CA ASN A 179 -19.71 6.65 10.65
C ASN A 179 -20.81 6.81 11.71
N GLN A 180 -20.43 7.17 12.94
CA GLN A 180 -21.40 7.70 13.90
C GLN A 180 -21.78 9.10 13.42
N SER A 181 -22.76 9.18 12.52
CA SER A 181 -23.49 10.40 12.17
C SER A 181 -24.75 10.51 13.00
#